data_AF-A0A0K8RLG4-F1
#
_entry.id   AF-A0A0K8RLG4-F1
#
_cell.length_a   1.000
_cell.length_b   1.000
_cell.length_c   1.000
_cell.angle_alpha   90.00
_cell.angle_beta   90.00
_cell.angle_gamma   90.00
#
_symmetry.space_group_name_H-M   'P 1'
#
loop_
_entity.id
_entity.type
_entity.pdbx_description
1 polymer ?
#
loop_
_entity_poly.entity_id
_entity_poly.type
_entity_poly.pdbx_seq_one_letter_code
_entity_poly.pdbx_strand_id
1 'polypeptide(L)'
;MWPSEPQKWVRGMRANGHLLLNSEKMSKSTGNFLTLADALDKFSADGMRLALADAGDGIEDANFVETMADAGILRLYSFLEWVKEMLASADTLRTGPTDSYVDKVFEADMNHGIRVTAEHFEQMMFKEALRTGFFEYQAARDKYRELCVLKGMHRDLVFKFIETQAVLLSPICPHTCEHVWSLLGKEQSIMRARWPVASEADETLLRSSQYLMDAVHEFRLRLKAFRTAASNKCKKKDLSMCPPGPQMTRLTVWVAKTFPPWQLIILTTLKELFQKHNGILPDNKVVSAMLKDKPELKKYMKKVMPFAQAVREKVEKTGIEALNVTLDFDEKQVLQENSRYILSTLELDDLEIKFSDETEAEDKVREDCCPGQPHAVYAFGLRLFNLRCINQQPSSGRFEILVPILDGDSAAKVVARLGRMDGTLDLDKLKVTLMRYEDPVLGPRKIPSFGNTEEGKLAIPEKAVFRIKKDKDGVEMELDGTTVDVGGQISYVVS
;
A
#
# COMPACT_ATOMS: atom_id res chain seq x y z
N MET A 1 -16.82 21.56 -50.94
CA MET A 1 -15.39 21.67 -50.59
C MET A 1 -14.77 22.77 -51.42
N TRP A 2 -13.90 23.61 -50.86
CA TRP A 2 -13.18 24.67 -51.58
C TRP A 2 -12.01 24.06 -52.37
N PRO A 3 -12.12 23.88 -53.71
CA PRO A 3 -11.15 23.04 -54.46
C PRO A 3 -9.75 23.64 -54.51
N SER A 4 -9.65 24.97 -54.45
CA SER A 4 -8.40 25.73 -54.48
C SER A 4 -7.80 26.00 -53.10
N GLU A 5 -8.47 25.59 -52.02
CA GLU A 5 -8.04 25.86 -50.65
C GLU A 5 -8.10 24.60 -49.77
N PRO A 6 -7.21 23.61 -49.99
CA PRO A 6 -7.16 22.37 -49.20
C PRO A 6 -7.03 22.60 -47.69
N GLN A 7 -6.42 23.71 -47.27
CA GLN A 7 -6.30 24.11 -45.87
C GLN A 7 -7.63 24.35 -45.16
N LYS A 8 -8.72 24.62 -45.91
CA LYS A 8 -10.08 24.81 -45.40
C LYS A 8 -10.87 23.51 -45.30
N TRP A 9 -10.27 22.37 -45.68
CA TRP A 9 -10.95 21.09 -45.64
C TRP A 9 -11.01 20.57 -44.20
N VAL A 10 -11.98 19.69 -43.95
CA VAL A 10 -12.16 19.05 -42.64
C VAL A 10 -10.90 18.25 -42.29
N ARG A 11 -10.32 18.54 -41.12
CA ARG A 11 -9.07 17.90 -40.67
C ARG A 11 -9.28 16.58 -39.95
N GLY A 12 -10.46 16.38 -39.36
CA GLY A 12 -10.80 15.17 -38.62
C GLY A 12 -12.31 15.03 -38.45
N MET A 13 -12.78 13.80 -38.43
CA MET A 13 -14.16 13.43 -38.14
C MET A 13 -14.12 12.29 -37.13
N ARG A 14 -14.93 12.38 -36.06
CA ARG A 14 -15.07 11.33 -35.06
C ARG A 14 -16.53 10.90 -35.03
N ALA A 15 -16.77 9.62 -35.30
CA ALA A 15 -18.08 9.00 -35.13
C ALA A 15 -18.12 8.25 -33.80
N ASN A 16 -19.28 8.20 -33.17
CA ASN A 16 -19.57 7.42 -31.98
C ASN A 16 -20.82 6.57 -32.23
N GLY A 17 -20.99 5.50 -31.45
CA GLY A 17 -22.19 4.67 -31.50
C GLY A 17 -23.44 5.38 -30.98
N HIS A 18 -24.59 4.74 -31.12
CA HIS A 18 -25.83 5.24 -30.55
C HIS A 18 -25.85 5.04 -29.03
N LEU A 19 -26.58 5.89 -28.33
CA LEU A 19 -26.66 5.84 -26.87
C LEU A 19 -27.76 4.86 -26.42
N LEU A 20 -27.37 3.84 -25.68
CA LEU A 20 -28.24 2.98 -24.88
C LEU A 20 -28.50 3.62 -23.51
N LEU A 21 -29.62 3.26 -22.90
CA LEU A 21 -29.98 3.64 -21.54
C LEU A 21 -30.19 2.36 -20.72
N ASN A 22 -29.36 2.17 -19.68
CA ASN A 22 -29.33 0.97 -18.86
C ASN A 22 -29.21 -0.33 -19.68
N SER A 23 -28.33 -0.33 -20.68
CA SER A 23 -28.10 -1.43 -21.63
C SER A 23 -29.27 -1.76 -22.57
N GLU A 24 -30.29 -0.93 -22.61
CA GLU A 24 -31.45 -1.08 -23.48
C GLU A 24 -31.56 0.07 -24.48
N LYS A 25 -32.23 -0.19 -25.61
CA LYS A 25 -32.47 0.83 -26.62
C LYS A 25 -33.40 1.91 -26.06
N MET A 26 -32.97 3.16 -26.18
CA MET A 26 -33.78 4.29 -25.75
C MET A 26 -35.05 4.42 -26.60
N SER A 27 -36.22 4.25 -25.99
CA SER A 27 -37.52 4.33 -26.67
C SER A 27 -38.61 4.88 -25.76
N LYS A 28 -39.37 5.85 -26.28
CA LYS A 28 -40.54 6.41 -25.59
C LYS A 28 -41.63 5.35 -25.34
N SER A 29 -41.75 4.35 -26.21
CA SER A 29 -42.80 3.33 -26.12
C SER A 29 -42.56 2.31 -25.01
N THR A 30 -41.29 2.06 -24.65
CA THR A 30 -40.92 1.13 -23.57
C THR A 30 -40.82 1.82 -22.21
N GLY A 31 -40.99 3.14 -22.17
CA GLY A 31 -40.73 3.95 -20.98
C GLY A 31 -39.25 4.18 -20.67
N ASN A 32 -38.33 3.55 -21.41
CA ASN A 32 -36.89 3.70 -21.26
C ASN A 32 -36.38 4.88 -22.11
N PHE A 33 -36.71 6.10 -21.68
CA PHE A 33 -36.35 7.33 -22.37
C PHE A 33 -36.06 8.44 -21.37
N LEU A 34 -35.00 9.20 -21.60
CA LEU A 34 -34.59 10.31 -20.75
C LEU A 34 -34.33 11.53 -21.63
N THR A 35 -35.05 12.63 -21.43
CA THR A 35 -34.70 13.89 -22.10
C THR A 35 -33.50 14.53 -21.43
N LEU A 36 -32.84 15.47 -22.11
CA LEU A 36 -31.77 16.26 -21.50
C LEU A 36 -32.24 16.99 -20.23
N ALA A 37 -33.45 17.58 -20.26
CA ALA A 37 -33.98 18.30 -19.11
C ALA A 37 -34.21 17.35 -17.92
N ASP A 38 -34.83 16.19 -18.16
CA ASP A 38 -35.06 15.19 -17.11
C ASP A 38 -33.72 14.67 -16.54
N ALA A 39 -32.72 14.49 -17.41
CA ALA A 39 -31.39 14.03 -17.00
C ALA A 39 -30.66 15.06 -16.12
N LEU A 40 -30.77 16.34 -16.47
CA LEU A 40 -30.19 17.44 -15.69
C LEU A 40 -30.86 17.57 -14.32
N ASP A 41 -32.19 17.48 -14.27
CA ASP A 41 -32.93 17.55 -13.01
C ASP A 41 -32.64 16.35 -12.11
N LYS A 42 -32.44 15.16 -12.70
CA LYS A 42 -32.17 13.93 -11.96
C LYS A 42 -30.74 13.81 -11.47
N PHE A 43 -29.75 14.17 -12.28
CA PHE A 43 -28.34 13.87 -12.02
C PHE A 43 -27.44 15.09 -11.87
N SER A 44 -27.97 16.32 -12.01
CA SER A 44 -27.21 17.55 -12.24
C SER A 44 -26.41 17.54 -13.56
N ALA A 45 -25.96 18.71 -14.00
CA ALA A 45 -25.14 18.84 -15.19
C ALA A 45 -23.83 18.04 -15.11
N ASP A 46 -23.12 18.12 -13.98
CA ASP A 46 -21.82 17.47 -13.83
C ASP A 46 -21.94 15.96 -13.60
N GLY A 47 -22.96 15.50 -12.86
CA GLY A 47 -23.21 14.07 -12.67
C GLY A 47 -23.59 13.38 -13.99
N MET A 48 -24.46 14.01 -14.79
CA MET A 48 -24.79 13.53 -16.14
C MET A 48 -23.56 13.50 -17.05
N ARG A 49 -22.76 14.58 -17.10
CA ARG A 49 -21.56 14.65 -17.95
C ARG A 49 -20.51 13.62 -17.56
N LEU A 50 -20.36 13.34 -16.27
CA LEU A 50 -19.45 12.29 -15.78
C LEU A 50 -19.88 10.92 -16.27
N ALA A 51 -21.18 10.57 -16.16
CA ALA A 51 -21.69 9.31 -16.68
C ALA A 51 -21.61 9.21 -18.20
N LEU A 52 -21.79 10.33 -18.93
CA LEU A 52 -21.63 10.38 -20.38
C LEU A 52 -20.17 10.17 -20.82
N ALA A 53 -19.19 10.66 -20.05
CA ALA A 53 -17.78 10.39 -20.31
C ALA A 53 -17.45 8.90 -20.11
N ASP A 54 -18.08 8.21 -19.17
CA ASP A 54 -17.89 6.76 -18.95
C ASP A 54 -18.66 5.86 -19.96
N ALA A 55 -19.62 6.44 -20.70
CA ALA A 55 -20.57 5.67 -21.51
C ALA A 55 -19.92 4.88 -22.65
N GLY A 56 -18.84 5.40 -23.23
CA GLY A 56 -18.06 4.70 -24.26
C GLY A 56 -17.34 5.64 -25.23
N ASP A 57 -16.12 5.26 -25.61
CA ASP A 57 -15.27 6.04 -26.52
C ASP A 57 -15.30 5.54 -27.97
N GLY A 58 -15.82 4.32 -28.21
CA GLY A 58 -15.75 3.65 -29.51
C GLY A 58 -16.86 4.00 -30.50
N ILE A 59 -16.86 3.27 -31.61
CA ILE A 59 -17.93 3.30 -32.62
C ILE A 59 -19.09 2.40 -32.21
N GLU A 60 -18.84 1.41 -31.36
CA GLU A 60 -19.89 0.59 -30.74
C GLU A 60 -20.84 1.46 -29.91
N ASP A 61 -22.07 0.98 -29.74
CA ASP A 61 -23.11 1.69 -28.98
C ASP A 61 -22.62 1.99 -27.55
N ALA A 62 -22.68 3.28 -27.18
CA ALA A 62 -22.33 3.75 -25.85
C ALA A 62 -23.50 3.47 -24.89
N ASN A 63 -23.22 3.35 -23.60
CA ASN A 63 -24.24 3.00 -22.62
C ASN A 63 -24.27 4.00 -21.45
N PHE A 64 -25.38 4.74 -21.34
CA PHE A 64 -25.65 5.56 -20.16
C PHE A 64 -26.28 4.69 -19.07
N VAL A 65 -25.59 4.50 -17.96
CA VAL A 65 -26.07 3.71 -16.82
C VAL A 65 -26.40 4.65 -15.67
N GLU A 66 -27.68 4.70 -15.27
CA GLU A 66 -28.15 5.63 -14.24
C GLU A 66 -27.48 5.39 -12.88
N THR A 67 -27.24 4.13 -12.51
CA THR A 67 -26.54 3.79 -11.26
C THR A 67 -25.10 4.28 -11.24
N MET A 68 -24.45 4.41 -12.41
CA MET A 68 -23.13 5.01 -12.52
C MET A 68 -23.19 6.54 -12.38
N ALA A 69 -24.24 7.18 -12.87
CA ALA A 69 -24.48 8.61 -12.64
C ALA A 69 -24.67 8.90 -11.13
N ASP A 70 -25.47 8.10 -10.43
CA ASP A 70 -25.66 8.21 -8.98
C ASP A 70 -24.33 8.04 -8.22
N ALA A 71 -23.55 7.01 -8.56
CA ALA A 71 -22.23 6.79 -7.97
C ALA A 71 -21.25 7.94 -8.28
N GLY A 72 -21.34 8.52 -9.48
CA GLY A 72 -20.60 9.71 -9.89
C GLY A 72 -20.89 10.92 -9.02
N ILE A 73 -22.17 11.21 -8.78
CA ILE A 73 -22.61 12.32 -7.93
C ILE A 73 -22.07 12.14 -6.50
N LEU A 74 -22.18 10.94 -5.93
CA LEU A 74 -21.66 10.65 -4.60
C LEU A 74 -20.14 10.86 -4.52
N ARG A 75 -19.40 10.49 -5.55
CA ARG A 75 -17.94 10.71 -5.63
C ARG A 75 -17.59 12.18 -5.77
N LEU A 76 -18.30 12.94 -6.59
CA LEU A 76 -18.11 14.39 -6.73
C LEU A 76 -18.38 15.11 -5.40
N TYR A 77 -19.47 14.75 -4.71
CA TYR A 77 -19.79 15.28 -3.39
C TYR A 77 -18.70 14.94 -2.36
N SER A 78 -18.29 13.66 -2.30
CA SER A 78 -17.22 13.22 -1.39
C SER A 78 -15.89 13.91 -1.66
N PHE A 79 -15.56 14.16 -2.94
CA PHE A 79 -14.38 14.94 -3.32
C PHE A 79 -14.48 16.39 -2.82
N LEU A 80 -15.61 17.05 -3.04
CA LEU A 80 -15.83 18.43 -2.58
C LEU A 80 -15.74 18.55 -1.06
N GLU A 81 -16.38 17.64 -0.32
CA GLU A 81 -16.31 17.64 1.15
C GLU A 81 -14.89 17.37 1.65
N TRP A 82 -14.17 16.45 1.00
CA TRP A 82 -12.76 16.21 1.32
C TRP A 82 -11.90 17.45 1.06
N VAL A 83 -12.13 18.20 -0.03
CA VAL A 83 -11.43 19.48 -0.28
C VAL A 83 -11.68 20.49 0.84
N LYS A 84 -12.94 20.63 1.29
CA LYS A 84 -13.29 21.53 2.40
C LYS A 84 -12.62 21.10 3.70
N GLU A 85 -12.57 19.80 3.98
CA GLU A 85 -11.88 19.22 5.14
C GLU A 85 -10.38 19.54 5.11
N MET A 86 -9.71 19.35 3.97
CA MET A 86 -8.28 19.65 3.81
C MET A 86 -7.99 21.15 3.92
N LEU A 87 -8.88 22.01 3.44
CA LEU A 87 -8.77 23.45 3.64
C LEU A 87 -8.92 23.84 5.12
N ALA A 88 -9.90 23.29 5.82
CA ALA A 88 -10.15 23.57 7.24
C ALA A 88 -9.04 23.04 8.15
N SER A 89 -8.39 21.94 7.76
CA SER A 89 -7.33 21.26 8.53
C SER A 89 -5.92 21.56 7.99
N ALA A 90 -5.75 22.57 7.12
CA ALA A 90 -4.51 22.87 6.43
C ALA A 90 -3.30 23.06 7.37
N ASP A 91 -3.53 23.62 8.57
CA ASP A 91 -2.49 23.86 9.57
C ASP A 91 -2.10 22.61 10.37
N THR A 92 -2.89 21.53 10.28
CA THR A 92 -2.59 20.23 10.91
C THR A 92 -1.79 19.31 10.00
N LEU A 93 -1.70 19.63 8.72
CA LEU A 93 -0.95 18.86 7.72
C LEU A 93 0.56 19.02 7.95
N ARG A 94 1.31 17.97 7.64
CA ARG A 94 2.76 17.98 7.75
C ARG A 94 3.35 19.00 6.77
N THR A 95 4.35 19.74 7.22
CA THR A 95 5.14 20.69 6.42
C THR A 95 6.63 20.31 6.48
N GLY A 96 7.43 20.84 5.55
CA GLY A 96 8.87 20.58 5.48
C GLY A 96 9.27 19.92 4.14
N PRO A 97 10.37 19.16 4.10
CA PRO A 97 10.77 18.46 2.88
C PRO A 97 9.86 17.26 2.56
N THR A 98 9.60 17.04 1.27
CA THR A 98 8.89 15.86 0.72
C THR A 98 9.86 14.73 0.41
N ASP A 99 10.68 14.35 1.39
CA ASP A 99 11.79 13.39 1.21
C ASP A 99 11.39 11.92 1.46
N SER A 100 10.24 11.70 2.09
CA SER A 100 9.77 10.37 2.44
C SER A 100 9.44 9.53 1.20
N TYR A 101 9.64 8.22 1.29
CA TYR A 101 9.30 7.27 0.22
C TYR A 101 7.86 7.45 -0.27
N VAL A 102 6.92 7.57 0.68
CA VAL A 102 5.49 7.70 0.40
C VAL A 102 5.16 9.03 -0.31
N ASP A 103 5.85 10.11 0.04
CA ASP A 103 5.71 11.42 -0.64
C ASP A 103 6.20 11.35 -2.09
N LYS A 104 7.37 10.75 -2.32
CA LYS A 104 7.97 10.58 -3.65
C LYS A 104 7.11 9.70 -4.55
N VAL A 105 6.58 8.61 -4.00
CA VAL A 105 5.63 7.72 -4.71
C VAL A 105 4.38 8.49 -5.12
N PHE A 106 3.78 9.26 -4.22
CA PHE A 106 2.56 9.99 -4.53
C PHE A 106 2.79 11.09 -5.56
N GLU A 107 3.92 11.78 -5.50
CA GLU A 107 4.31 12.74 -6.54
C GLU A 107 4.53 12.06 -7.91
N ALA A 108 5.16 10.88 -7.93
CA ALA A 108 5.31 10.09 -9.14
C ALA A 108 3.96 9.62 -9.70
N ASP A 109 3.03 9.16 -8.85
CA ASP A 109 1.67 8.77 -9.24
C ASP A 109 0.92 9.97 -9.86
N MET A 110 1.01 11.15 -9.23
CA MET A 110 0.38 12.37 -9.75
C MET A 110 0.94 12.75 -11.12
N ASN A 111 2.26 12.73 -11.29
CA ASN A 111 2.90 13.05 -12.56
C ASN A 111 2.54 12.03 -13.65
N HIS A 112 2.48 10.74 -13.30
CA HIS A 112 2.04 9.69 -14.23
C HIS A 112 0.59 9.90 -14.66
N GLY A 113 -0.33 10.10 -13.71
CA GLY A 113 -1.74 10.36 -14.00
C GLY A 113 -1.94 11.57 -14.90
N ILE A 114 -1.26 12.69 -14.62
CA ILE A 114 -1.36 13.91 -15.45
C ILE A 114 -0.96 13.65 -16.92
N ARG A 115 0.14 12.92 -17.15
CA ARG A 115 0.63 12.62 -18.52
C ARG A 115 -0.31 11.68 -19.25
N VAL A 116 -0.65 10.56 -18.62
CA VAL A 116 -1.50 9.53 -19.23
C VAL A 116 -2.90 10.08 -19.51
N THR A 117 -3.45 10.90 -18.63
CA THR A 117 -4.75 11.56 -18.88
C THR A 117 -4.68 12.55 -20.04
N ALA A 118 -3.58 13.29 -20.20
CA ALA A 118 -3.38 14.15 -21.37
C ALA A 118 -3.38 13.35 -22.67
N GLU A 119 -2.63 12.24 -22.72
CA GLU A 119 -2.58 11.35 -23.89
C GLU A 119 -3.97 10.82 -24.27
N HIS A 120 -4.78 10.43 -23.29
CA HIS A 120 -6.15 9.99 -23.53
C HIS A 120 -7.05 11.12 -24.06
N PHE A 121 -6.92 12.35 -23.53
CA PHE A 121 -7.66 13.49 -24.06
C PHE A 121 -7.24 13.86 -25.50
N GLU A 122 -5.95 13.80 -25.82
CA GLU A 122 -5.44 14.03 -27.17
C GLU A 122 -5.99 13.01 -28.18
N GLN A 123 -6.17 11.76 -27.74
CA GLN A 123 -6.78 10.69 -28.52
C GLN A 123 -8.32 10.69 -28.49
N MET A 124 -8.94 11.64 -27.78
CA MET A 124 -10.39 11.71 -27.55
C MET A 124 -10.97 10.41 -26.95
N MET A 125 -10.23 9.78 -26.04
CA MET A 125 -10.65 8.62 -25.23
C MET A 125 -11.12 9.13 -23.86
N PHE A 126 -12.35 9.63 -23.80
CA PHE A 126 -12.89 10.32 -22.63
C PHE A 126 -13.18 9.39 -21.45
N LYS A 127 -13.56 8.14 -21.71
CA LYS A 127 -13.73 7.11 -20.68
C LYS A 127 -12.40 6.79 -20.02
N GLU A 128 -11.36 6.60 -20.83
CA GLU A 128 -10.02 6.32 -20.33
C GLU A 128 -9.39 7.54 -19.63
N ALA A 129 -9.66 8.75 -20.13
CA ALA A 129 -9.28 9.99 -19.48
C ALA A 129 -9.98 10.16 -18.12
N LEU A 130 -11.27 9.80 -18.01
CA LEU A 130 -11.99 9.77 -16.73
C LEU A 130 -11.42 8.70 -15.78
N ARG A 131 -11.08 7.51 -16.30
CA ARG A 131 -10.45 6.44 -15.52
C ARG A 131 -9.15 6.91 -14.90
N THR A 132 -8.24 7.41 -15.71
CA THR A 132 -6.88 7.80 -15.29
C THR A 132 -6.87 9.11 -14.50
N GLY A 133 -7.65 10.10 -14.97
CA GLY A 133 -7.65 11.48 -14.44
C GLY A 133 -8.59 11.72 -13.26
N PHE A 134 -9.47 10.78 -12.94
CA PHE A 134 -10.35 10.87 -11.77
C PHE A 134 -10.32 9.59 -10.92
N PHE A 135 -10.68 8.42 -11.46
CA PHE A 135 -10.81 7.22 -10.62
C PHE A 135 -9.46 6.73 -10.06
N GLU A 136 -8.46 6.55 -10.92
CA GLU A 136 -7.12 6.13 -10.53
C GLU A 136 -6.38 7.26 -9.78
N TYR A 137 -6.59 8.51 -10.19
CA TYR A 137 -6.04 9.67 -9.49
C TYR A 137 -6.52 9.75 -8.02
N GLN A 138 -7.83 9.57 -7.78
CA GLN A 138 -8.39 9.46 -6.42
C GLN A 138 -7.86 8.23 -5.68
N ALA A 139 -7.68 7.10 -6.36
CA ALA A 139 -7.10 5.91 -5.75
C ALA A 139 -5.64 6.13 -5.29
N ALA A 140 -4.85 6.89 -6.06
CA ALA A 140 -3.49 7.29 -5.65
C ALA A 140 -3.51 8.16 -4.39
N ARG A 141 -4.44 9.11 -4.29
CA ARG A 141 -4.66 9.90 -3.06
C ARG A 141 -5.05 9.02 -1.88
N ASP A 142 -5.99 8.10 -2.06
CA ASP A 142 -6.44 7.21 -0.99
C ASP A 142 -5.32 6.30 -0.51
N LYS A 143 -4.52 5.75 -1.44
CA LYS A 143 -3.29 5.01 -1.15
C LYS A 143 -2.32 5.87 -0.32
N TYR A 144 -2.06 7.11 -0.74
CA TYR A 144 -1.19 8.03 -0.02
C TYR A 144 -1.68 8.31 1.41
N ARG A 145 -2.99 8.55 1.58
CA ARG A 145 -3.63 8.76 2.88
C ARG A 145 -3.45 7.55 3.80
N GLU A 146 -3.67 6.34 3.29
CA GLU A 146 -3.50 5.10 4.06
C GLU A 146 -2.05 4.83 4.46
N LEU A 147 -1.09 5.13 3.59
CA LEU A 147 0.33 5.00 3.89
C LEU A 147 0.83 6.08 4.87
N CYS A 148 0.16 7.23 4.92
CA CYS A 148 0.52 8.36 5.78
C CYS A 148 -0.17 8.38 7.16
N VAL A 149 -0.90 7.32 7.56
CA VAL A 149 -1.72 7.32 8.80
C VAL A 149 -0.98 7.79 10.05
N LEU A 150 0.32 7.49 10.18
CA LEU A 150 1.11 7.90 11.34
C LEU A 150 1.74 9.29 11.21
N LYS A 151 2.32 9.62 10.04
CA LYS A 151 3.08 10.85 9.83
C LYS A 151 2.24 12.03 9.34
N GLY A 152 0.99 11.77 8.96
CA GLY A 152 0.13 12.73 8.27
C GLY A 152 0.56 12.99 6.83
N MET A 153 -0.41 13.43 6.03
CA MET A 153 -0.18 13.83 4.65
C MET A 153 0.59 15.16 4.58
N HIS A 154 1.42 15.34 3.55
CA HIS A 154 2.14 16.58 3.33
C HIS A 154 1.25 17.65 2.72
N ARG A 155 1.25 18.85 3.31
CA ARG A 155 0.42 20.00 2.90
C ARG A 155 0.56 20.29 1.41
N ASP A 156 1.78 20.50 0.94
CA ASP A 156 2.01 20.94 -0.45
C ASP A 156 1.60 19.88 -1.47
N LEU A 157 1.74 18.59 -1.14
CA LEU A 157 1.32 17.50 -2.02
C LEU A 157 -0.21 17.37 -2.07
N VAL A 158 -0.88 17.55 -0.93
CA VAL A 158 -2.35 17.57 -0.85
C VAL A 158 -2.91 18.71 -1.69
N PHE A 159 -2.38 19.93 -1.55
CA PHE A 159 -2.87 21.07 -2.31
C PHE A 159 -2.51 20.98 -3.80
N LYS A 160 -1.32 20.46 -4.13
CA LYS A 160 -0.94 20.13 -5.52
C LYS A 160 -1.94 19.15 -6.13
N PHE A 161 -2.29 18.07 -5.42
CA PHE A 161 -3.29 17.10 -5.85
C PHE A 161 -4.66 17.72 -6.08
N ILE A 162 -5.16 18.56 -5.17
CA ILE A 162 -6.48 19.21 -5.32
C ILE A 162 -6.48 20.10 -6.55
N GLU A 163 -5.43 20.91 -6.73
CA GLU A 163 -5.28 21.80 -7.88
C GLU A 163 -5.25 21.02 -9.20
N THR A 164 -4.39 20.01 -9.30
CA THR A 164 -4.26 19.20 -10.53
C THR A 164 -5.52 18.40 -10.80
N GLN A 165 -6.11 17.75 -9.80
CA GLN A 165 -7.37 17.01 -9.94
C GLN A 165 -8.50 17.88 -10.48
N ALA A 166 -8.63 19.13 -10.00
CA ALA A 166 -9.63 20.07 -10.49
C ALA A 166 -9.41 20.40 -11.97
N VAL A 167 -8.15 20.61 -12.39
CA VAL A 167 -7.83 20.87 -13.81
C VAL A 167 -8.10 19.64 -14.68
N LEU A 168 -7.65 18.45 -14.28
CA LEU A 168 -7.84 17.20 -15.02
C LEU A 168 -9.34 16.89 -15.25
N LEU A 169 -10.18 17.16 -14.25
CA LEU A 169 -11.62 16.89 -14.30
C LEU A 169 -12.43 18.02 -14.97
N SER A 170 -11.87 19.24 -15.09
CA SER A 170 -12.59 20.42 -15.60
C SER A 170 -13.24 20.25 -16.99
N PRO A 171 -12.69 19.49 -17.96
CA PRO A 171 -13.37 19.26 -19.24
C PRO A 171 -14.67 18.45 -19.09
N ILE A 172 -14.75 17.61 -18.05
CA ILE A 172 -15.89 16.71 -17.79
C ILE A 172 -16.89 17.36 -16.83
N CYS A 173 -16.44 17.84 -15.67
CA CYS A 173 -17.29 18.43 -14.61
C CYS A 173 -16.88 19.88 -14.30
N PRO A 174 -17.11 20.83 -15.22
CA PRO A 174 -16.58 22.19 -15.10
C PRO A 174 -17.14 22.98 -13.92
N HIS A 175 -18.41 22.76 -13.52
CA HIS A 175 -19.04 23.58 -12.48
C HIS A 175 -18.49 23.25 -11.10
N THR A 176 -18.34 21.96 -10.81
CA THR A 176 -17.72 21.45 -9.58
C THR A 176 -16.26 21.89 -9.52
N CYS A 177 -15.53 21.79 -10.64
CA CYS A 177 -14.13 22.19 -10.68
C CYS A 177 -13.95 23.71 -10.52
N GLU A 178 -14.80 24.54 -11.12
CA GLU A 178 -14.80 26.00 -10.91
C GLU A 178 -15.07 26.34 -9.43
N HIS A 179 -15.99 25.64 -8.79
CA HIS A 179 -16.26 25.83 -7.36
C HIS A 179 -15.05 25.45 -6.50
N VAL A 180 -14.44 24.28 -6.72
CA VAL A 180 -13.19 23.87 -6.06
C VAL A 180 -12.07 24.89 -6.30
N TRP A 181 -11.92 25.39 -7.52
CA TRP A 181 -10.93 26.39 -7.88
C TRP A 181 -11.11 27.69 -7.10
N SER A 182 -12.36 28.13 -6.92
CA SER A 182 -12.70 29.29 -6.10
C SER A 182 -12.41 29.06 -4.61
N LEU A 183 -12.63 27.84 -4.10
CA LEU A 183 -12.33 27.47 -2.71
C LEU A 183 -10.82 27.48 -2.43
N LEU A 184 -9.99 27.19 -3.43
CA LEU A 184 -8.54 27.33 -3.35
C LEU A 184 -8.07 28.81 -3.36
N GLY A 185 -8.98 29.78 -3.51
CA GLY A 185 -8.66 31.20 -3.53
C GLY A 185 -8.00 31.68 -4.83
N LYS A 186 -8.18 30.94 -5.93
CA LYS A 186 -7.63 31.32 -7.24
C LYS A 186 -8.46 32.46 -7.84
N GLU A 187 -7.81 33.55 -8.27
CA GLU A 187 -8.50 34.77 -8.72
C GLU A 187 -9.17 34.64 -10.10
N GLN A 188 -8.60 33.85 -11.01
CA GLN A 188 -9.14 33.64 -12.34
C GLN A 188 -9.92 32.34 -12.42
N SER A 189 -10.96 32.32 -13.26
CA SER A 189 -11.72 31.11 -13.58
C SER A 189 -10.81 29.97 -14.05
N ILE A 190 -11.17 28.73 -13.70
CA ILE A 190 -10.43 27.52 -14.10
C ILE A 190 -10.40 27.37 -15.63
N MET A 191 -11.34 28.00 -16.34
CA MET A 191 -11.37 28.04 -17.81
C MET A 191 -10.13 28.72 -18.43
N ARG A 192 -9.36 29.47 -17.65
CA ARG A 192 -8.07 30.07 -18.05
C ARG A 192 -6.86 29.30 -17.54
N ALA A 193 -7.06 28.27 -16.72
CA ALA A 193 -5.99 27.43 -16.23
C ALA A 193 -5.34 26.68 -17.39
N ARG A 194 -4.02 26.47 -17.28
CA ARG A 194 -3.28 25.62 -18.21
C ARG A 194 -3.29 24.19 -17.72
N TRP A 195 -3.13 23.24 -18.64
CA TRP A 195 -2.87 21.86 -18.26
C TRP A 195 -1.66 21.77 -17.33
N PRO A 196 -1.72 20.99 -16.24
CA PRO A 196 -0.63 20.92 -15.28
C PRO A 196 0.63 20.33 -15.91
N VAL A 197 1.78 20.90 -15.54
CA VAL A 197 3.09 20.41 -15.99
C VAL A 197 3.51 19.25 -15.08
N ALA A 198 3.74 18.09 -15.67
CA ALA A 198 4.23 16.90 -14.98
C ALA A 198 5.68 16.59 -15.41
N SER A 199 6.52 16.32 -14.43
CA SER A 199 7.87 15.77 -14.67
C SER A 199 7.77 14.32 -15.14
N GLU A 200 8.86 13.78 -15.71
CA GLU A 200 8.94 12.34 -15.94
C GLU A 200 8.80 11.60 -14.60
N ALA A 201 7.88 10.64 -14.56
CA ALA A 201 7.66 9.83 -13.38
C ALA A 201 8.75 8.76 -13.27
N ASP A 202 9.31 8.58 -12.09
CA ASP A 202 10.24 7.50 -11.79
C ASP A 202 9.50 6.16 -11.82
N GLU A 203 9.69 5.40 -12.90
CA GLU A 203 9.03 4.11 -13.09
C GLU A 203 9.45 3.09 -12.03
N THR A 204 10.68 3.16 -11.53
CA THR A 204 11.18 2.25 -10.51
C THR A 204 10.42 2.46 -9.20
N LEU A 205 10.15 3.71 -8.83
CA LEU A 205 9.33 4.05 -7.65
C LEU A 205 7.86 3.61 -7.79
N LEU A 206 7.27 3.79 -8.98
CA LEU A 206 5.91 3.32 -9.22
C LEU A 206 5.81 1.80 -9.10
N ARG A 207 6.79 1.07 -9.65
CA ARG A 207 6.88 -0.39 -9.53
C ARG A 207 7.08 -0.84 -8.10
N SER A 208 7.94 -0.17 -7.33
CA SER A 208 8.14 -0.50 -5.91
C SER A 208 6.87 -0.26 -5.08
N SER A 209 6.11 0.80 -5.38
CA SER A 209 4.80 1.03 -4.76
C SER A 209 3.79 -0.04 -5.12
N GLN A 210 3.71 -0.45 -6.39
CA GLN A 210 2.80 -1.50 -6.83
C GLN A 210 3.13 -2.83 -6.14
N TYR A 211 4.42 -3.19 -6.09
CA TYR A 211 4.91 -4.36 -5.35
C TYR A 211 4.46 -4.35 -3.88
N LEU A 212 4.59 -3.21 -3.19
CA LEU A 212 4.16 -3.09 -1.80
C LEU A 212 2.67 -3.39 -1.63
N MET A 213 1.81 -2.83 -2.51
CA MET A 213 0.36 -3.03 -2.45
C MET A 213 -0.02 -4.48 -2.73
N ASP A 214 0.61 -5.11 -3.73
CA ASP A 214 0.39 -6.50 -4.08
C ASP A 214 0.83 -7.45 -2.95
N ALA A 215 2.00 -7.18 -2.35
CA ALA A 215 2.50 -7.94 -1.21
C ALA A 215 1.56 -7.84 0.00
N VAL A 216 1.08 -6.64 0.34
CA VAL A 216 0.12 -6.43 1.45
C VAL A 216 -1.21 -7.14 1.18
N HIS A 217 -1.70 -7.11 -0.06
CA HIS A 217 -2.90 -7.85 -0.45
C HIS A 217 -2.71 -9.37 -0.27
N GLU A 218 -1.58 -9.90 -0.72
CA GLU A 218 -1.24 -11.32 -0.56
C GLU A 218 -1.11 -11.71 0.92
N PHE A 219 -0.45 -10.89 1.73
CA PHE A 219 -0.33 -11.11 3.17
C PHE A 219 -1.71 -11.17 3.82
N ARG A 220 -2.62 -10.26 3.48
CA ARG A 220 -3.99 -10.27 3.99
C ARG A 220 -4.75 -11.55 3.61
N LEU A 221 -4.62 -12.02 2.38
CA LEU A 221 -5.22 -13.29 1.94
C LEU A 221 -4.67 -14.49 2.72
N ARG A 222 -3.35 -14.57 2.87
CA ARG A 222 -2.68 -15.64 3.64
C ARG A 222 -3.04 -15.60 5.12
N LEU A 223 -3.15 -14.42 5.73
CA LEU A 223 -3.60 -14.25 7.11
C LEU A 223 -5.02 -14.79 7.30
N LYS A 224 -5.93 -14.52 6.36
CA LYS A 224 -7.32 -15.05 6.40
C LYS A 224 -7.34 -16.57 6.31
N ALA A 225 -6.54 -17.16 5.41
CA ALA A 225 -6.40 -18.60 5.29
C ALA A 225 -5.82 -19.22 6.58
N PHE A 226 -4.80 -18.60 7.15
CA PHE A 226 -4.16 -19.02 8.39
C PHE A 226 -5.11 -18.98 9.60
N ARG A 227 -5.85 -17.88 9.79
CA ARG A 227 -6.88 -17.75 10.85
C ARG A 227 -8.00 -18.80 10.70
N THR A 228 -8.42 -19.09 9.47
CA THR A 228 -9.44 -20.11 9.18
C THR A 228 -8.94 -21.53 9.50
N ALA A 229 -7.70 -21.86 9.10
CA ALA A 229 -7.08 -23.14 9.39
C ALA A 229 -6.86 -23.36 10.90
N ALA A 230 -6.51 -22.31 11.64
CA ALA A 230 -6.38 -22.35 13.09
C ALA A 230 -7.72 -22.62 13.80
N SER A 231 -8.80 -21.96 13.38
CA SER A 231 -10.16 -22.20 13.90
C SER A 231 -10.60 -23.66 13.71
N ASN A 232 -10.34 -24.23 12.53
CA ASN A 232 -10.69 -25.63 12.24
C ASN A 232 -9.85 -26.65 13.03
N LYS A 233 -8.62 -26.29 13.44
CA LYS A 233 -7.79 -27.13 14.32
C LYS A 233 -8.25 -27.06 15.79
N CYS A 234 -8.66 -25.90 16.33
CA CYS A 234 -9.25 -25.81 17.69
C CYS A 234 -10.60 -26.56 17.77
N LYS A 235 -11.35 -26.75 16.68
CA LYS A 235 -12.56 -27.60 16.68
C LYS A 235 -12.29 -29.12 16.78
N LYS A 236 -11.07 -29.58 16.47
CA LYS A 236 -10.69 -31.00 16.48
C LYS A 236 -9.89 -31.44 17.72
N LYS A 237 -9.43 -30.50 18.55
CA LYS A 237 -8.81 -30.78 19.85
C LYS A 237 -9.71 -30.25 20.94
N ASP A 238 -9.78 -30.99 22.03
CA ASP A 238 -10.57 -30.71 23.23
C ASP A 238 -10.50 -29.23 23.62
N LEU A 239 -11.67 -28.62 23.91
CA LEU A 239 -11.84 -27.18 24.20
C LEU A 239 -11.05 -26.72 25.45
N SER A 240 -10.47 -27.65 26.19
CA SER A 240 -9.62 -27.43 27.37
C SER A 240 -8.18 -27.01 27.03
N MET A 241 -7.75 -27.06 25.76
CA MET A 241 -6.35 -26.81 25.34
C MET A 241 -6.14 -25.58 24.44
N CYS A 242 -7.17 -24.77 24.16
CA CYS A 242 -6.96 -23.46 23.55
C CYS A 242 -6.72 -22.44 24.69
N PRO A 243 -5.52 -21.83 24.83
CA PRO A 243 -5.26 -20.87 25.89
C PRO A 243 -6.28 -19.71 25.80
N PRO A 244 -6.94 -19.34 26.92
CA PRO A 244 -7.87 -18.22 26.92
C PRO A 244 -7.05 -16.92 26.97
N GLY A 245 -6.83 -16.29 25.82
CA GLY A 245 -6.21 -14.97 25.75
C GLY A 245 -5.86 -14.54 24.31
N PRO A 246 -5.72 -13.23 24.05
CA PRO A 246 -5.28 -12.72 22.75
C PRO A 246 -3.89 -13.29 22.43
N GLN A 247 -3.81 -14.14 21.41
CA GLN A 247 -2.54 -14.73 20.97
C GLN A 247 -1.84 -13.75 20.04
N MET A 248 -0.68 -13.29 20.47
CA MET A 248 0.18 -12.42 19.69
C MET A 248 0.56 -13.11 18.37
N THR A 249 0.34 -12.41 17.24
CA THR A 249 0.59 -12.96 15.90
C THR A 249 1.84 -12.31 15.30
N ARG A 250 2.87 -13.12 15.05
CA ARG A 250 4.09 -12.68 14.33
C ARG A 250 3.97 -13.05 12.85
N LEU A 251 4.31 -12.10 12.00
CA LEU A 251 4.51 -12.31 10.56
C LEU A 251 6.01 -12.32 10.25
N THR A 252 6.49 -13.41 9.67
CA THR A 252 7.83 -13.48 9.08
C THR A 252 7.68 -13.45 7.56
N VAL A 253 8.24 -12.41 6.93
CA VAL A 253 8.27 -12.22 5.48
C VAL A 253 9.65 -12.64 4.97
N TRP A 254 9.66 -13.58 4.04
CA TRP A 254 10.86 -14.05 3.36
C TRP A 254 10.98 -13.39 1.99
N VAL A 255 12.13 -12.78 1.75
CA VAL A 255 12.47 -12.11 0.49
C VAL A 255 13.62 -12.87 -0.18
N ALA A 256 13.45 -13.24 -1.45
CA ALA A 256 14.49 -13.89 -2.23
C ALA A 256 15.36 -12.84 -2.94
N LYS A 257 16.69 -12.96 -2.82
CA LYS A 257 17.62 -12.08 -3.55
C LYS A 257 17.73 -12.45 -5.02
N THR A 258 17.64 -13.75 -5.29
CA THR A 258 17.80 -14.32 -6.63
C THR A 258 16.73 -15.37 -6.85
N PHE A 259 16.31 -15.54 -8.10
CA PHE A 259 15.43 -16.64 -8.48
C PHE A 259 16.04 -18.00 -8.09
N PRO A 260 15.22 -18.95 -7.61
CA PRO A 260 15.65 -20.34 -7.43
C PRO A 260 16.33 -20.88 -8.69
N PRO A 261 17.31 -21.79 -8.58
CA PRO A 261 18.11 -22.24 -9.72
C PRO A 261 17.27 -22.71 -10.92
N TRP A 262 16.17 -23.44 -10.67
CA TRP A 262 15.28 -23.93 -11.72
C TRP A 262 14.51 -22.80 -12.43
N GLN A 263 14.13 -21.72 -11.74
CA GLN A 263 13.48 -20.55 -12.35
C GLN A 263 14.48 -19.70 -13.12
N LEU A 264 15.70 -19.53 -12.59
CA LEU A 264 16.78 -18.80 -13.26
C LEU A 264 17.14 -19.40 -14.62
N ILE A 265 17.17 -20.74 -14.70
CA ILE A 265 17.39 -21.45 -15.96
C ILE A 265 16.26 -21.15 -16.96
N ILE A 266 15.00 -21.12 -16.51
CA ILE A 266 13.87 -20.80 -17.37
C ILE A 266 13.97 -19.35 -17.87
N LEU A 267 14.21 -18.39 -16.98
CA LEU A 267 14.33 -16.97 -17.34
C LEU A 267 15.47 -16.73 -18.33
N THR A 268 16.66 -17.30 -18.08
CA THR A 268 17.81 -17.20 -18.99
C THR A 268 17.50 -17.81 -20.35
N THR A 269 16.83 -18.98 -20.37
CA THR A 269 16.44 -19.65 -21.63
C THR A 269 15.40 -18.82 -22.40
N LEU A 270 14.41 -18.25 -21.71
CA LEU A 270 13.41 -17.36 -22.33
C LEU A 270 14.06 -16.08 -22.86
N LYS A 271 15.02 -15.51 -22.15
CA LYS A 271 15.80 -14.34 -22.58
C LYS A 271 16.62 -14.62 -23.84
N GLU A 272 17.28 -15.77 -23.90
CA GLU A 272 17.98 -16.22 -25.12
C GLU A 272 17.03 -16.41 -26.30
N LEU A 273 15.85 -17.01 -26.08
CA LEU A 273 14.84 -17.20 -27.13
C LEU A 273 14.27 -15.86 -27.61
N PHE A 274 14.02 -14.93 -26.69
CA PHE A 274 13.53 -13.59 -27.01
C PHE A 274 14.53 -12.83 -27.90
N GLN A 275 15.83 -12.91 -27.58
CA GLN A 275 16.89 -12.30 -28.39
C GLN A 275 17.05 -12.96 -29.76
N LYS A 276 16.96 -14.29 -29.83
CA LYS A 276 17.09 -15.05 -31.10
C LYS A 276 15.92 -14.81 -32.06
N HIS A 277 14.74 -14.49 -31.55
CA HIS A 277 13.51 -14.30 -32.34
C HIS A 277 13.10 -12.82 -32.47
N ASN A 278 14.06 -11.89 -32.49
CA ASN A 278 13.83 -10.45 -32.71
C ASN A 278 12.73 -9.85 -31.81
N GLY A 279 12.71 -10.23 -30.53
CA GLY A 279 11.79 -9.63 -29.55
C GLY A 279 10.42 -10.30 -29.46
N ILE A 280 10.26 -11.53 -29.97
CA ILE A 280 9.02 -12.30 -29.85
C ILE A 280 9.33 -13.67 -29.24
N LEU A 281 8.59 -14.06 -28.19
CA LEU A 281 8.72 -15.41 -27.62
C LEU A 281 8.09 -16.47 -28.55
N PRO A 282 8.83 -17.54 -28.92
CA PRO A 282 8.32 -18.61 -29.79
C PRO A 282 7.17 -19.40 -29.15
N ASP A 283 6.48 -20.22 -29.93
CA ASP A 283 5.34 -21.05 -29.48
C ASP A 283 5.71 -21.90 -28.26
N ASN A 284 4.74 -22.09 -27.36
CA ASN A 284 4.86 -22.92 -26.16
C ASN A 284 5.38 -24.33 -26.44
N LYS A 285 5.15 -24.90 -27.64
CA LYS A 285 5.75 -26.17 -28.05
C LYS A 285 7.28 -26.10 -28.08
N VAL A 286 7.84 -25.06 -28.69
CA VAL A 286 9.30 -24.85 -28.81
C VAL A 286 9.92 -24.57 -27.44
N VAL A 287 9.27 -23.72 -26.65
CA VAL A 287 9.69 -23.42 -25.26
C VAL A 287 9.70 -24.71 -24.42
N SER A 288 8.66 -25.54 -24.52
CA SER A 288 8.57 -26.78 -23.76
C SER A 288 9.63 -27.81 -24.17
N ALA A 289 10.04 -27.86 -25.44
CA ALA A 289 11.08 -28.76 -25.92
C ALA A 289 12.45 -28.36 -25.35
N MET A 290 12.81 -27.07 -25.45
CA MET A 290 14.07 -26.54 -24.93
C MET A 290 14.21 -26.69 -23.41
N LEU A 291 13.11 -26.53 -22.67
CA LEU A 291 13.11 -26.69 -21.21
C LEU A 291 13.17 -28.17 -20.77
N LYS A 292 12.63 -29.10 -21.57
CA LYS A 292 12.69 -30.56 -21.30
C LYS A 292 14.10 -31.13 -21.42
N ASP A 293 14.91 -30.56 -22.31
CA ASP A 293 16.28 -31.04 -22.56
C ASP A 293 17.24 -30.69 -21.41
N LYS A 294 16.87 -29.77 -20.50
CA LYS A 294 17.70 -29.38 -19.36
C LYS A 294 17.53 -30.34 -18.18
N PRO A 295 18.58 -31.08 -17.77
CA PRO A 295 18.48 -32.11 -16.73
C PRO A 295 18.10 -31.55 -15.35
N GLU A 296 18.51 -30.31 -15.07
CA GLU A 296 18.24 -29.58 -13.82
C GLU A 296 16.74 -29.32 -13.57
N LEU A 297 15.93 -29.28 -14.64
CA LEU A 297 14.49 -29.01 -14.56
C LEU A 297 13.64 -30.28 -14.38
N LYS A 298 14.22 -31.48 -14.51
CA LYS A 298 13.48 -32.76 -14.46
C LYS A 298 12.67 -32.93 -13.17
N LYS A 299 13.21 -32.46 -12.04
CA LYS A 299 12.56 -32.52 -10.72
C LYS A 299 11.34 -31.59 -10.61
N TYR A 300 11.31 -30.51 -11.40
CA TYR A 300 10.33 -29.42 -11.31
C TYR A 300 9.39 -29.35 -12.52
N MET A 301 9.37 -30.35 -13.41
CA MET A 301 8.62 -30.33 -14.68
C MET A 301 7.13 -29.94 -14.58
N LYS A 302 6.48 -30.24 -13.44
CA LYS A 302 5.08 -29.81 -13.19
C LYS A 302 4.94 -28.29 -12.99
N LYS A 303 5.97 -27.63 -12.46
CA LYS A 303 6.02 -26.18 -12.19
C LYS A 303 6.62 -25.37 -13.35
N VAL A 304 7.43 -25.99 -14.20
CA VAL A 304 8.18 -25.33 -15.30
C VAL A 304 7.25 -24.62 -16.30
N MET A 305 6.25 -25.31 -16.86
CA MET A 305 5.38 -24.71 -17.87
C MET A 305 4.43 -23.62 -17.33
N PRO A 306 3.78 -23.80 -16.16
CA PRO A 306 3.02 -22.72 -15.53
C PRO A 306 3.86 -21.45 -15.31
N PHE A 307 5.10 -21.59 -14.84
CA PHE A 307 6.00 -20.46 -14.64
C PHE A 307 6.39 -19.79 -15.96
N ALA A 308 6.78 -20.58 -16.98
CA ALA A 308 7.12 -20.04 -18.31
C ALA A 308 5.95 -19.27 -18.96
N GLN A 309 4.72 -19.77 -18.79
CA GLN A 309 3.51 -19.10 -19.29
C GLN A 309 3.25 -17.78 -18.56
N ALA A 310 3.37 -17.78 -17.22
CA ALA A 310 3.21 -16.55 -16.43
C ALA A 310 4.26 -15.49 -16.81
N VAL A 311 5.51 -15.90 -17.07
CA VAL A 311 6.55 -14.99 -17.55
C VAL A 311 6.23 -14.47 -18.94
N ARG A 312 5.71 -15.31 -19.85
CA ARG A 312 5.28 -14.89 -21.19
C ARG A 312 4.20 -13.80 -21.13
N GLU A 313 3.17 -13.99 -20.30
CA GLU A 313 2.12 -12.99 -20.10
C GLU A 313 2.67 -11.67 -19.54
N LYS A 314 3.68 -11.73 -18.66
CA LYS A 314 4.38 -10.53 -18.19
C LYS A 314 5.21 -9.88 -19.30
N VAL A 315 5.88 -10.65 -20.16
CA VAL A 315 6.65 -10.10 -21.30
C VAL A 315 5.73 -9.40 -22.30
N GLU A 316 4.52 -9.89 -22.52
CA GLU A 316 3.53 -9.24 -23.39
C GLU A 316 3.05 -7.88 -22.84
N LYS A 317 3.04 -7.70 -21.51
CA LYS A 317 2.62 -6.45 -20.85
C LYS A 317 3.76 -5.46 -20.62
N THR A 318 4.90 -5.95 -20.16
CA THR A 318 6.04 -5.14 -19.66
C THR A 318 7.29 -5.24 -20.54
N GLY A 319 7.26 -6.04 -21.61
CA GLY A 319 8.38 -6.19 -22.54
C GLY A 319 9.55 -6.97 -21.95
N ILE A 320 10.76 -6.65 -22.41
CA ILE A 320 12.00 -7.38 -22.08
C ILE A 320 12.36 -7.34 -20.59
N GLU A 321 11.88 -6.33 -19.87
CA GLU A 321 12.17 -6.12 -18.46
C GLU A 321 11.56 -7.21 -17.57
N ALA A 322 10.48 -7.85 -18.01
CA ALA A 322 9.91 -9.01 -17.33
C ALA A 322 10.85 -10.24 -17.30
N LEU A 323 11.93 -10.22 -18.10
CA LEU A 323 12.97 -11.26 -18.13
C LEU A 323 14.22 -10.86 -17.33
N ASN A 324 14.19 -9.73 -16.62
CA ASN A 324 15.26 -9.35 -15.72
C ASN A 324 15.33 -10.30 -14.52
N VAL A 325 16.55 -10.73 -14.21
CA VAL A 325 16.85 -11.68 -13.13
C VAL A 325 16.82 -10.98 -11.77
N THR A 326 17.04 -9.66 -11.77
CA THR A 326 17.03 -8.79 -10.59
C THR A 326 15.96 -7.75 -10.76
N LEU A 327 15.31 -7.37 -9.66
CA LEU A 327 14.43 -6.21 -9.65
C LEU A 327 15.26 -4.93 -9.64
N ASP A 328 14.65 -3.85 -10.14
CA ASP A 328 15.26 -2.52 -10.23
C ASP A 328 15.28 -1.78 -8.87
N PHE A 329 14.65 -2.35 -7.84
CA PHE A 329 14.56 -1.78 -6.49
C PHE A 329 14.83 -2.85 -5.41
N ASP A 330 15.21 -2.39 -4.21
CA ASP A 330 15.45 -3.27 -3.06
C ASP A 330 14.13 -3.61 -2.35
N GLU A 331 13.64 -4.84 -2.54
CA GLU A 331 12.41 -5.35 -1.91
C GLU A 331 12.45 -5.24 -0.37
N LYS A 332 13.58 -5.60 0.23
CA LYS A 332 13.70 -5.63 1.69
C LYS A 332 13.60 -4.22 2.24
N GLN A 333 14.26 -3.26 1.60
CA GLN A 333 14.18 -1.86 1.99
C GLN A 333 12.74 -1.33 1.89
N VAL A 334 12.05 -1.58 0.78
CA VAL A 334 10.65 -1.14 0.57
C VAL A 334 9.73 -1.68 1.67
N LEU A 335 9.84 -2.96 2.00
CA LEU A 335 9.04 -3.57 3.07
C LEU A 335 9.43 -3.05 4.47
N GLN A 336 10.71 -2.78 4.71
CA GLN A 336 11.20 -2.26 6.00
C GLN A 336 10.73 -0.83 6.26
N GLU A 337 10.83 0.06 5.27
CA GLU A 337 10.37 1.44 5.37
C GLU A 337 8.87 1.53 5.63
N ASN A 338 8.09 0.59 5.09
CA ASN A 338 6.63 0.51 5.23
C ASN A 338 6.16 -0.52 6.28
N SER A 339 7.08 -1.01 7.13
CA SER A 339 6.79 -2.04 8.16
C SER A 339 5.66 -1.65 9.11
N ARG A 340 5.60 -0.37 9.51
CA ARG A 340 4.54 0.16 10.38
C ARG A 340 3.16 0.07 9.72
N TYR A 341 3.07 0.40 8.43
CA TYR A 341 1.83 0.28 7.65
C TYR A 341 1.37 -1.18 7.51
N ILE A 342 2.30 -2.09 7.24
CA ILE A 342 2.00 -3.53 7.14
C ILE A 342 1.43 -4.04 8.47
N LEU A 343 2.04 -3.66 9.60
CA LEU A 343 1.58 -4.04 10.94
C LEU A 343 0.19 -3.50 11.28
N SER A 344 -0.08 -2.23 11.00
CA SER A 344 -1.39 -1.61 11.28
C SER A 344 -2.49 -2.20 10.40
N THR A 345 -2.22 -2.37 9.11
CA THR A 345 -3.19 -2.82 8.10
C THR A 345 -3.57 -4.29 8.25
N LEU A 346 -2.67 -5.11 8.79
CA LEU A 346 -2.91 -6.52 9.06
C LEU A 346 -3.28 -6.80 10.53
N GLU A 347 -3.29 -5.78 11.38
CA GLU A 347 -3.53 -5.89 12.83
C GLU A 347 -2.62 -6.94 13.48
N LEU A 348 -1.31 -6.83 13.22
CA LEU A 348 -0.29 -7.75 13.69
C LEU A 348 0.58 -7.11 14.77
N ASP A 349 1.12 -7.95 15.65
CA ASP A 349 1.90 -7.47 16.79
C ASP A 349 3.39 -7.37 16.51
N ASP A 350 3.91 -8.19 15.59
CA ASP A 350 5.32 -8.20 15.21
C ASP A 350 5.52 -8.61 13.75
N LEU A 351 6.52 -8.01 13.12
CA LEU A 351 6.91 -8.21 11.73
C LEU A 351 8.43 -8.42 11.68
N GLU A 352 8.84 -9.48 11.00
CA GLU A 352 10.23 -9.81 10.77
C GLU A 352 10.46 -10.02 9.28
N ILE A 353 11.44 -9.32 8.69
CA ILE A 353 11.76 -9.41 7.26
C ILE A 353 13.15 -10.01 7.11
N LYS A 354 13.21 -11.23 6.57
CA LYS A 354 14.43 -12.04 6.43
C LYS A 354 14.68 -12.40 4.98
N PHE A 355 15.94 -12.73 4.66
CA PHE A 355 16.24 -13.30 3.35
C PHE A 355 15.96 -14.80 3.33
N SER A 356 15.47 -15.31 2.20
CA SER A 356 15.20 -16.74 2.02
C SER A 356 16.44 -17.62 2.21
N ASP A 357 17.64 -17.07 2.02
CA ASP A 357 18.91 -17.81 2.09
C ASP A 357 19.39 -18.07 3.53
N GLU A 358 18.73 -17.49 4.54
CA GLU A 358 19.06 -17.69 5.95
C GLU A 358 18.72 -19.12 6.39
N THR A 359 19.53 -19.70 7.30
CA THR A 359 19.41 -21.10 7.76
C THR A 359 18.09 -21.43 8.47
N GLU A 360 17.35 -20.39 8.87
CA GLU A 360 16.05 -20.51 9.54
C GLU A 360 14.87 -20.70 8.55
N ALA A 361 15.09 -20.50 7.25
CA ALA A 361 14.06 -20.69 6.23
C ALA A 361 13.81 -22.18 5.98
N GLU A 362 12.54 -22.60 6.04
CA GLU A 362 12.15 -23.95 5.63
C GLU A 362 12.48 -24.21 4.16
N ASP A 363 12.86 -25.44 3.80
CA ASP A 363 13.22 -25.81 2.42
C ASP A 363 12.14 -25.46 1.40
N LYS A 364 10.85 -25.53 1.79
CA LYS A 364 9.73 -25.12 0.94
C LYS A 364 9.75 -23.63 0.62
N VAL A 365 10.06 -22.79 1.61
CA VAL A 365 10.15 -21.34 1.43
C VAL A 365 11.32 -21.01 0.50
N ARG A 366 12.46 -21.70 0.66
CA ARG A 366 13.63 -21.54 -0.20
C ARG A 366 13.40 -21.95 -1.65
N GLU A 367 12.60 -22.99 -1.88
CA GLU A 367 12.31 -23.47 -3.24
C GLU A 367 11.21 -22.66 -3.97
N ASP A 368 10.25 -22.10 -3.23
CA ASP A 368 9.07 -21.43 -3.79
C ASP A 368 9.14 -19.90 -3.75
N CYS A 369 9.95 -19.29 -2.89
CA CYS A 369 10.11 -17.83 -2.84
C CYS A 369 10.93 -17.33 -4.04
N CYS A 370 10.44 -16.29 -4.70
CA CYS A 370 11.10 -15.65 -5.81
C CYS A 370 11.02 -14.12 -5.72
N PRO A 371 11.96 -13.39 -6.34
CA PRO A 371 11.91 -11.93 -6.37
C PRO A 371 10.58 -11.42 -6.92
N GLY A 372 10.02 -10.41 -6.25
CA GLY A 372 8.73 -9.80 -6.56
C GLY A 372 7.53 -10.52 -5.93
N GLN A 373 7.74 -11.69 -5.30
CA GLN A 373 6.69 -12.48 -4.64
C GLN A 373 7.16 -12.95 -3.26
N PRO A 374 7.15 -12.05 -2.25
CA PRO A 374 7.64 -12.36 -0.92
C PRO A 374 6.75 -13.42 -0.24
N HIS A 375 7.37 -14.35 0.48
CA HIS A 375 6.62 -15.43 1.13
C HIS A 375 6.33 -15.07 2.59
N ALA A 376 5.05 -14.90 2.94
CA ALA A 376 4.59 -14.67 4.31
C ALA A 376 4.30 -15.97 5.07
N VAL A 377 4.88 -16.10 6.26
CA VAL A 377 4.63 -17.17 7.24
C VAL A 377 4.12 -16.54 8.53
N TYR A 378 3.03 -17.09 9.06
CA TYR A 378 2.44 -16.66 10.33
C TYR A 378 2.71 -17.67 11.43
N ALA A 379 3.02 -17.18 12.63
CA ALA A 379 3.24 -18.01 13.81
C ALA A 379 2.34 -17.57 14.99
N PHE A 380 1.83 -18.55 15.73
CA PHE A 380 1.13 -18.39 17.02
C PHE A 380 1.93 -19.01 18.16
N GLY A 381 1.62 -18.60 19.39
CA GLY A 381 2.12 -19.28 20.60
C GLY A 381 3.61 -19.07 20.88
N LEU A 382 4.16 -17.95 20.41
CA LEU A 382 5.51 -17.54 20.79
C LEU A 382 5.57 -17.34 22.31
N ARG A 383 6.76 -17.62 22.90
CA ARG A 383 6.98 -17.35 24.32
C ARG A 383 6.73 -15.87 24.56
N LEU A 384 5.76 -15.60 25.42
CA LEU A 384 5.30 -14.27 25.77
C LEU A 384 5.54 -14.05 27.25
N PHE A 385 6.04 -12.87 27.61
CA PHE A 385 6.06 -12.39 28.98
C PHE A 385 5.40 -11.01 29.02
N ASN A 386 4.42 -10.81 29.90
CA ASN A 386 3.79 -9.50 30.08
C ASN A 386 4.65 -8.65 31.02
N LEU A 387 5.41 -7.71 30.44
CA LEU A 387 6.25 -6.81 31.20
C LEU A 387 5.43 -5.64 31.74
N ARG A 388 5.47 -5.44 33.06
CA ARG A 388 4.81 -4.33 33.72
C ARG A 388 5.60 -3.04 33.49
N CYS A 389 5.07 -2.14 32.67
CA CYS A 389 5.67 -0.85 32.35
C CYS A 389 4.95 0.25 33.13
N ILE A 390 5.66 0.94 34.02
CA ILE A 390 5.08 1.99 34.89
C ILE A 390 5.63 3.36 34.54
N ASN A 391 4.75 4.31 34.27
CA ASN A 391 5.12 5.72 34.19
C ASN A 391 5.07 6.33 35.60
N GLN A 392 6.18 6.93 36.03
CA GLN A 392 6.31 7.55 37.34
C GLN A 392 6.50 9.06 37.25
N GLN A 393 6.22 9.67 36.10
CA GLN A 393 6.36 11.12 35.92
C GLN A 393 5.25 11.85 36.69
N PRO A 394 5.59 12.87 37.49
CA PRO A 394 4.61 13.72 38.15
C PRO A 394 3.64 14.33 37.13
N SER A 395 2.36 14.39 37.49
CA SER A 395 1.30 15.00 36.66
C SER A 395 1.09 14.35 35.28
N SER A 396 1.58 13.13 35.07
CA SER A 396 1.27 12.31 33.90
C SER A 396 -0.02 11.52 34.14
N GLY A 397 -0.96 11.57 33.19
CA GLY A 397 -2.15 10.70 33.20
C GLY A 397 -1.87 9.24 32.80
N ARG A 398 -0.59 8.91 32.55
CA ARG A 398 -0.13 7.58 32.16
C ARG A 398 0.28 6.84 33.42
N PHE A 399 -0.28 5.65 33.64
CA PHE A 399 -0.04 4.86 34.86
C PHE A 399 0.73 3.59 34.51
N GLU A 400 0.10 2.42 34.64
CA GLU A 400 0.66 1.11 34.37
C GLU A 400 0.10 0.56 33.05
N ILE A 401 0.98 0.00 32.22
CA ILE A 401 0.61 -0.75 31.02
C ILE A 401 1.35 -2.09 31.04
N LEU A 402 0.60 -3.17 30.82
CA LEU A 402 1.16 -4.50 30.65
C LEU A 402 1.52 -4.68 29.17
N VAL A 403 2.81 -4.59 28.86
CA VAL A 403 3.30 -4.74 27.48
C VAL A 403 3.72 -6.18 27.26
N PRO A 404 3.09 -6.91 26.31
CA PRO A 404 3.55 -8.24 25.94
C PRO A 404 4.92 -8.13 25.29
N ILE A 405 5.88 -8.95 25.70
CA ILE A 405 7.24 -9.06 25.12
C ILE A 405 7.44 -10.46 24.56
N LEU A 406 8.00 -10.56 23.36
CA LEU A 406 8.45 -11.80 22.78
C LEU A 406 9.95 -12.01 23.01
N ASP A 407 10.34 -13.29 23.04
CA ASP A 407 11.75 -13.66 23.06
C ASP A 407 12.46 -13.11 21.80
N GLY A 408 13.52 -12.32 22.01
CA GLY A 408 14.28 -11.65 20.96
C GLY A 408 13.77 -10.25 20.57
N ASP A 409 12.79 -9.68 21.28
CA ASP A 409 12.32 -8.31 21.00
C ASP A 409 13.39 -7.27 21.36
N SER A 410 13.65 -6.32 20.45
CA SER A 410 14.47 -5.15 20.78
C SER A 410 13.69 -4.13 21.62
N ALA A 411 14.38 -3.29 22.39
CA ALA A 411 13.75 -2.22 23.14
C ALA A 411 12.95 -1.25 22.26
N ALA A 412 13.41 -0.98 21.04
CA ALA A 412 12.65 -0.22 20.05
C ALA A 412 11.29 -0.88 19.70
N LYS A 413 11.23 -2.22 19.58
CA LYS A 413 9.96 -2.94 19.34
C LYS A 413 9.02 -2.86 20.54
N VAL A 414 9.57 -2.94 21.75
CA VAL A 414 8.79 -2.80 23.00
C VAL A 414 8.20 -1.40 23.11
N VAL A 415 8.98 -0.36 22.82
CA VAL A 415 8.48 1.04 22.77
C VAL A 415 7.40 1.21 21.70
N ALA A 416 7.61 0.68 20.49
CA ALA A 416 6.61 0.73 19.43
C ALA A 416 5.31 0.01 19.80
N ARG A 417 5.38 -1.09 20.56
CA ARG A 417 4.21 -1.80 21.08
C ARG A 417 3.53 -1.02 22.21
N LEU A 418 4.30 -0.42 23.11
CA LEU A 418 3.80 0.46 24.16
C LEU A 418 3.02 1.64 23.56
N GLY A 419 3.56 2.32 22.55
CA GLY A 419 2.87 3.42 21.87
C GLY A 419 1.63 3.00 21.08
N ARG A 420 1.54 1.75 20.59
CA ARG A 420 0.30 1.23 19.99
C ARG A 420 -0.78 0.93 21.02
N MET A 421 -0.39 0.45 22.20
CA MET A 421 -1.32 0.14 23.29
C MET A 421 -1.78 1.40 24.03
N ASP A 422 -0.88 2.37 24.19
CA ASP A 422 -1.19 3.70 24.71
C ASP A 422 -1.51 4.64 23.54
N GLY A 423 -2.78 4.73 23.17
CA GLY A 423 -3.25 5.61 22.09
C GLY A 423 -2.95 7.12 22.29
N THR A 424 -2.34 7.52 23.41
CA THR A 424 -1.90 8.90 23.69
C THR A 424 -0.40 9.13 23.48
N LEU A 425 0.36 8.09 23.14
CA LEU A 425 1.81 8.14 22.93
C LEU A 425 2.14 8.32 21.44
N ASP A 426 2.25 9.57 21.01
CA ASP A 426 2.76 9.95 19.69
C ASP A 426 4.29 9.84 19.67
N LEU A 427 4.81 8.66 19.32
CA LEU A 427 6.24 8.33 19.31
C LEU A 427 7.09 9.14 18.33
N ASP A 428 6.47 9.89 17.41
CA ASP A 428 7.19 10.75 16.48
C ASP A 428 7.40 12.17 17.07
N LYS A 429 6.63 12.56 18.10
CA LYS A 429 6.81 13.83 18.85
C LYS A 429 7.40 13.64 20.23
N LEU A 430 7.13 12.50 20.84
CA LEU A 430 7.47 12.18 22.22
C LEU A 430 8.54 11.11 22.24
N LYS A 431 9.62 11.35 22.97
CA LYS A 431 10.67 10.36 23.15
C LYS A 431 10.36 9.52 24.38
N VAL A 432 10.21 8.21 24.17
CA VAL A 432 10.01 7.25 25.26
C VAL A 432 11.33 6.61 25.63
N THR A 433 11.73 6.77 26.89
CA THR A 433 12.92 6.12 27.44
C THR A 433 12.49 5.02 28.40
N LEU A 434 12.87 3.78 28.10
CA LEU A 434 12.68 2.64 29.00
C LEU A 434 13.80 2.62 30.04
N MET A 435 13.46 2.32 31.28
CA MET A 435 14.40 2.26 32.40
C MET A 435 14.19 0.99 33.22
N ARG A 436 15.27 0.24 33.47
CA ARG A 436 15.27 -0.89 34.39
C ARG A 436 15.70 -0.44 35.79
N TYR A 437 15.30 -1.19 36.81
CA TYR A 437 15.83 -0.98 38.15
C TYR A 437 17.27 -1.54 38.25
N GLU A 438 18.11 -0.92 39.08
CA GLU A 438 19.44 -1.46 39.40
C GLU A 438 19.34 -2.83 40.09
N ASP A 439 18.38 -2.97 41.00
CA ASP A 439 17.97 -4.22 41.63
C ASP A 439 16.58 -4.63 41.12
N PRO A 440 16.46 -5.70 40.31
CA PRO A 440 15.19 -6.14 39.74
C PRO A 440 14.15 -6.61 40.76
N VAL A 441 14.57 -6.97 41.98
CA VAL A 441 13.69 -7.56 43.01
C VAL A 441 13.30 -6.52 44.06
N LEU A 442 14.28 -5.78 44.60
CA LEU A 442 14.04 -4.77 45.63
C LEU A 442 13.70 -3.40 45.06
N GLY A 443 14.19 -3.04 43.88
CA GLY A 443 13.94 -1.76 43.24
C GLY A 443 12.45 -1.45 43.08
N PRO A 444 11.65 -2.34 42.45
CA PRO A 444 10.20 -2.20 42.34
C PRO A 444 9.45 -2.05 43.68
N ARG A 445 10.06 -2.46 44.80
CA ARG A 445 9.48 -2.46 46.14
C ARG A 445 9.89 -1.23 46.97
N LYS A 446 10.81 -0.41 46.47
CA LYS A 446 11.18 0.85 47.11
C LYS A 446 10.16 1.93 46.78
N ILE A 447 9.88 2.80 47.75
CA ILE A 447 9.01 3.96 47.56
C ILE A 447 9.70 4.89 46.55
N PRO A 448 9.04 5.28 45.43
CA PRO A 448 9.62 6.20 44.46
C PRO A 448 9.90 7.56 45.10
N SER A 449 11.05 8.15 44.81
CA SER A 449 11.37 9.53 45.22
C SER A 449 10.58 10.52 44.37
N PHE A 450 9.85 11.41 45.04
CA PHE A 450 8.98 12.38 44.37
C PHE A 450 9.84 13.41 43.60
N GLY A 451 9.63 13.50 42.28
CA GLY A 451 10.35 14.44 41.41
C GLY A 451 11.67 13.93 40.83
N ASN A 452 12.17 12.74 41.22
CA ASN A 452 13.37 12.15 40.64
C ASN A 452 13.06 10.76 40.04
N THR A 453 12.62 10.75 38.77
CA THR A 453 12.18 9.51 38.11
C THR A 453 13.31 8.55 37.76
N GLU A 454 14.57 9.01 37.79
CA GLU A 454 15.76 8.26 37.36
C GLU A 454 16.51 7.58 38.52
N GLU A 455 16.19 7.92 39.77
CA GLU A 455 16.91 7.42 40.95
C GLU A 455 16.78 5.89 41.10
N GLY A 456 17.92 5.20 41.22
CA GLY A 456 17.99 3.73 41.35
C GLY A 456 17.59 2.97 40.09
N LYS A 457 17.59 3.64 38.93
CA LYS A 457 17.25 3.08 37.62
C LYS A 457 18.32 3.38 36.58
N LEU A 458 18.42 2.50 35.60
CA LEU A 458 19.33 2.61 34.47
C LEU A 458 18.53 2.59 33.17
N ALA A 459 18.85 3.52 32.27
CA ALA A 459 18.23 3.57 30.95
C ALA A 459 18.55 2.30 30.15
N ILE A 460 17.54 1.77 29.46
CA ILE A 460 17.66 0.65 28.55
C ILE A 460 17.98 1.21 27.16
N PRO A 461 19.14 0.87 26.56
CA PRO A 461 19.46 1.30 25.21
C PRO A 461 18.48 0.72 24.18
N GLU A 462 18.19 1.45 23.12
CA GLU A 462 17.23 1.03 22.07
C GLU A 462 17.62 -0.29 21.37
N LYS A 463 18.92 -0.59 21.31
CA LYS A 463 19.49 -1.80 20.71
C LYS A 463 19.43 -3.02 21.61
N ALA A 464 19.06 -2.86 22.87
CA ALA A 464 19.04 -3.97 23.81
C ALA A 464 17.95 -4.98 23.44
N VAL A 465 18.25 -6.27 23.58
CA VAL A 465 17.36 -7.37 23.19
C VAL A 465 16.83 -8.06 24.44
N PHE A 466 15.51 -8.15 24.57
CA PHE A 466 14.83 -8.86 25.64
C PHE A 466 14.77 -10.36 25.36
N ARG A 467 15.20 -11.17 26.32
CA ARG A 467 15.09 -12.63 26.32
C ARG A 467 14.26 -13.10 27.51
N ILE A 468 13.35 -14.03 27.27
CA ILE A 468 12.47 -14.53 28.33
C ILE A 468 13.20 -15.64 29.09
N LYS A 469 13.28 -15.52 30.42
CA LYS A 469 13.93 -16.53 31.27
C LYS A 469 13.25 -17.90 31.10
N LYS A 470 14.04 -18.97 31.21
CA LYS A 470 13.55 -20.36 31.10
C LYS A 470 12.46 -20.68 32.14
N ASP A 471 12.50 -20.03 33.29
CA ASP A 471 11.61 -20.26 34.42
C ASP A 471 10.32 -19.41 34.37
N LYS A 472 10.17 -18.55 33.34
CA LYS A 472 9.05 -17.61 33.13
C LYS A 472 8.85 -16.52 34.19
N ASP A 473 9.71 -16.44 35.21
CA ASP A 473 9.63 -15.44 36.30
C ASP A 473 10.35 -14.10 36.00
N GLY A 474 10.51 -13.74 34.73
CA GLY A 474 11.06 -12.44 34.36
C GLY A 474 11.71 -12.40 32.99
N VAL A 475 12.27 -11.25 32.66
CA VAL A 475 12.96 -10.98 31.39
C VAL A 475 14.41 -10.61 31.67
N GLU A 476 15.30 -11.12 30.85
CA GLU A 476 16.70 -10.71 30.78
C GLU A 476 16.89 -9.83 29.56
N MET A 477 17.89 -8.96 29.61
CA MET A 477 18.26 -8.10 28.51
C MET A 477 19.70 -8.39 28.13
N GLU A 478 19.95 -8.54 26.84
CA GLU A 478 21.28 -8.71 26.28
C GLU A 478 21.73 -7.38 25.67
N LEU A 479 22.90 -6.91 26.10
CA LEU A 479 23.57 -5.72 25.58
C LEU A 479 25.05 -6.05 25.36
N ASP A 480 25.51 -5.96 24.11
CA ASP A 480 26.92 -6.18 23.73
C ASP A 480 27.52 -7.49 24.29
N GLY A 481 26.71 -8.57 24.31
CA GLY A 481 27.10 -9.90 24.79
C GLY A 481 27.03 -10.09 26.32
N THR A 482 26.62 -9.07 27.07
CA THR A 482 26.38 -9.16 28.52
C THR A 482 24.88 -9.32 28.78
N THR A 483 24.50 -10.37 29.52
CA THR A 483 23.12 -10.58 29.95
C THR A 483 22.89 -9.92 31.31
N VAL A 484 21.84 -9.11 31.40
CA VAL A 484 21.45 -8.37 32.61
C VAL A 484 20.01 -8.69 32.95
N ASP A 485 19.75 -9.02 34.21
CA ASP A 485 18.39 -9.27 34.68
C ASP A 485 17.59 -7.97 34.76
N VAL A 486 16.41 -7.95 34.13
CA VAL A 486 15.48 -6.82 34.17
C VAL A 486 14.31 -7.09 35.12
N GLY A 487 14.02 -8.36 35.42
CA GLY A 487 12.87 -8.77 36.22
C GLY A 487 11.55 -8.64 35.46
N GLY A 488 10.45 -8.49 36.21
CA GLY A 488 9.09 -8.42 35.66
C GLY A 488 8.50 -7.00 35.53
N GLN A 489 9.25 -5.98 35.95
CA GLN A 489 8.75 -4.60 36.04
C GLN A 489 9.82 -3.59 35.60
N ILE A 490 9.45 -2.67 34.72
CA ILE A 490 10.28 -1.55 34.29
C ILE A 490 9.54 -0.22 34.46
N SER A 491 10.28 0.88 34.40
CA SER A 491 9.73 2.22 34.34
C SER A 491 9.91 2.79 32.94
N TYR A 492 8.99 3.63 32.48
CA TYR A 492 9.19 4.41 31.26
C TYR A 492 8.90 5.89 31.52
N VAL A 493 9.63 6.74 30.81
CA VAL A 493 9.54 8.20 30.88
C VAL A 493 9.31 8.72 29.47
N VAL A 494 8.42 9.70 29.35
CA VAL A 494 8.01 10.33 28.10
C VAL A 494 8.47 11.78 28.15
N SER A 495 9.39 12.16 27.26
CA SER A 495 9.95 13.51 27.16
C SER A 495 9.58 14.20 25.87
#